data_AF-A0A843GIW8-F1
#
_entry.id   AF-A0A843GIW8-F1
#
_cell.length_a   1.000
_cell.length_b   1.000
_cell.length_c   1.000
_cell.angle_alpha   90.00
_cell.angle_beta   90.00
_cell.angle_gamma   90.00
#
_symmetry.space_group_name_H-M   'P 1'
#
loop_
_entity.id
_entity.type
_entity.pdbx_description
1 polymer ?
#
loop_
_entity_poly.entity_id
_entity_poly.type
_entity_poly.pdbx_seq_one_letter_code
_entity_poly.pdbx_strand_id
1 'polypeptide(L)'
;MYYNCHDLLTYNRLYNMVMGVRGHGKTYCYTKKCIDIGLEQKKISFAVLVRYKEDMLAIKDDWWAIVEHLYPDYIFFTKRNIIYAQNSLESFPIGEFIILRQYQRVKRKPRPNVRIIFFDEFLNEENDYLPNEITAFTSVCDSIIRNRDNVRCYLVSNHISVLNPYFNYFGIYQLGKRFTRGQHDSILEFTDSAEFIEYRKQTKFGKSIEGTEYGEYAMMGKFLLDDMTNVSKVPDSACHHQFNLILEGMPLEVCMMDNLLYIRRNKDKTAIAYTPYVDDAVLGAIFCTKSLTHFDFIVDKFTKDEVMYESLEIKNAIINFVRFKMGTGAFKKG
;
A
#
# COMPACT_ATOMS: atom_id res chain seq x y z
N MET A 1 9.49 12.82 21.31
CA MET A 1 9.17 13.64 20.11
C MET A 1 8.08 12.90 19.35
N TYR A 2 6.96 13.56 19.04
CA TYR A 2 5.80 12.94 18.40
C TYR A 2 5.60 13.56 17.01
N TYR A 3 5.19 12.74 16.04
CA TYR A 3 4.90 13.15 14.67
C TYR A 3 3.90 14.31 14.62
N ASN A 4 4.21 15.31 13.80
CA ASN A 4 3.34 16.44 13.52
C ASN A 4 2.99 16.46 12.03
N CYS A 5 1.71 16.29 11.71
CA CYS A 5 1.21 16.24 10.35
C CYS A 5 1.10 17.63 9.67
N HIS A 6 1.45 18.74 10.32
CA HIS A 6 1.28 20.10 9.80
C HIS A 6 1.97 20.32 8.45
N ASP A 7 3.25 19.96 8.33
CA ASP A 7 4.04 20.19 7.10
C ASP A 7 3.38 19.52 5.89
N LEU A 8 2.94 18.26 6.03
CA LEU A 8 2.24 17.53 4.97
C LEU A 8 0.95 18.23 4.55
N LEU A 9 0.19 18.74 5.51
CA LEU A 9 -1.09 19.40 5.26
C LEU A 9 -0.92 20.70 4.45
N THR A 10 0.23 21.36 4.51
CA THR A 10 0.51 22.58 3.72
C THR A 10 0.53 22.32 2.20
N TYR A 11 0.79 21.08 1.77
CA TYR A 11 0.79 20.71 0.35
C TYR A 11 -0.62 20.62 -0.25
N ASN A 12 -1.65 20.57 0.60
CA ASN A 12 -3.07 20.61 0.22
C ASN A 12 -3.47 19.61 -0.89
N ARG A 13 -2.93 18.39 -0.81
CA ARG A 13 -3.16 17.33 -1.81
C ARG A 13 -4.37 16.49 -1.47
N LEU A 14 -5.05 15.95 -2.49
CA LEU A 14 -6.17 15.04 -2.29
C LEU A 14 -5.74 13.77 -1.56
N TYR A 15 -4.66 13.13 -2.01
CA TYR A 15 -4.13 11.89 -1.39
C TYR A 15 -2.83 12.17 -0.65
N ASN A 16 -2.83 11.90 0.65
CA ASN A 16 -1.69 12.14 1.53
C ASN A 16 -1.30 10.80 2.15
N MET A 17 -0.17 10.26 1.72
CA MET A 17 0.40 9.02 2.25
C MET A 17 1.46 9.37 3.29
N VAL A 18 1.47 8.65 4.41
CA VAL A 18 2.49 8.82 5.46
C VAL A 18 3.03 7.47 5.85
N MET A 19 4.33 7.33 5.69
CA MET A 19 5.08 6.15 6.09
C MET A 19 6.16 6.51 7.11
N GLY A 20 6.63 5.50 7.83
CA GLY A 20 7.79 5.62 8.72
C GLY A 20 7.64 4.75 9.95
N VAL A 21 8.57 4.88 10.87
CA VAL A 21 8.70 3.95 12.00
C VAL A 21 7.46 3.85 12.90
N ARG A 22 7.20 2.63 13.37
CA ARG A 22 6.12 2.32 14.32
C ARG A 22 6.31 3.11 15.62
N GLY A 23 5.21 3.57 16.19
CA GLY A 23 5.22 4.32 17.46
C GLY A 23 5.56 5.81 17.35
N HIS A 24 5.85 6.34 16.15
CA HIS A 24 6.14 7.76 15.96
C HIS A 24 4.91 8.69 16.15
N GLY A 25 3.70 8.14 16.31
CA GLY A 25 2.48 8.92 16.56
C GLY A 25 1.67 9.28 15.31
N LYS A 26 1.89 8.60 14.17
CA LYS A 26 1.15 8.83 12.92
C LYS A 26 -0.36 8.60 13.09
N THR A 27 -0.75 7.39 13.49
CA THR A 27 -2.16 7.05 13.77
C THR A 27 -2.77 8.01 14.78
N TYR A 28 -2.03 8.38 15.83
CA TYR A 28 -2.47 9.38 16.82
C TYR A 28 -2.81 10.73 16.18
N CYS A 29 -1.95 11.30 15.31
CA CYS A 29 -2.19 12.60 14.64
C CYS A 29 -3.50 12.57 13.83
N TYR A 30 -3.70 11.50 13.05
CA TYR A 30 -4.85 11.41 12.15
C TYR A 30 -6.14 11.01 12.84
N THR A 31 -6.09 10.12 13.84
CA THR A 31 -7.26 9.83 14.70
C THR A 31 -7.71 11.10 15.43
N LYS A 32 -6.77 11.87 16.01
CA LYS A 32 -7.09 13.17 16.62
C LYS A 32 -7.80 14.09 15.62
N LYS A 33 -7.24 14.23 14.41
CA LYS A 33 -7.81 15.07 13.35
C LYS A 33 -9.22 14.66 12.94
N CYS A 34 -9.50 13.36 12.88
CA CYS A 34 -10.83 12.81 12.62
C CYS A 34 -11.82 13.15 13.75
N ILE A 35 -11.42 12.97 15.00
CA ILE A 35 -12.28 13.28 16.15
C ILE A 35 -12.56 14.79 16.23
N ASP A 36 -11.54 15.63 16.10
CA ASP A 36 -11.67 17.11 16.11
C ASP A 36 -12.75 17.58 15.13
N ILE A 37 -12.67 17.17 13.85
CA ILE A 37 -13.64 17.60 12.83
C ILE A 37 -15.04 17.01 13.05
N GLY A 38 -15.10 15.79 13.61
CA GLY A 38 -16.36 15.14 13.95
C GLY A 38 -17.11 15.87 15.06
N LEU A 39 -16.39 16.28 16.11
CA LEU A 39 -16.92 17.06 17.22
C LEU A 39 -17.33 18.47 16.79
N GLU A 40 -16.52 19.11 15.93
CA GLU A 40 -16.83 20.44 15.36
C GLU A 40 -18.13 20.44 14.55
N GLN A 41 -18.31 19.47 13.66
CA GLN A 41 -19.46 19.44 12.74
C GLN A 41 -20.70 18.75 13.32
N LYS A 42 -20.53 17.93 14.36
CA LYS A 42 -21.57 17.07 14.96
C LYS A 42 -22.35 16.24 13.92
N LYS A 43 -21.65 15.79 12.89
CA LYS A 43 -22.15 14.99 11.76
C LYS A 43 -21.10 13.96 11.36
N ILE A 44 -21.47 12.96 10.56
CA ILE A 44 -20.51 12.02 9.95
C ILE A 44 -19.55 12.80 9.04
N SER A 45 -18.38 13.13 9.58
CA SER A 45 -17.42 14.09 9.01
C SER A 45 -16.11 13.41 8.60
N PHE A 46 -15.91 12.17 9.03
CA PHE A 46 -14.81 11.32 8.59
C PHE A 46 -15.28 9.90 8.31
N ALA A 47 -14.52 9.21 7.47
CA ALA A 47 -14.67 7.79 7.18
C ALA A 47 -13.36 7.05 7.49
N VAL A 48 -13.42 6.02 8.32
CA VAL A 48 -12.29 5.12 8.60
C VAL A 48 -12.42 3.91 7.67
N LEU A 49 -11.46 3.72 6.79
CA LEU A 49 -11.42 2.58 5.88
C LEU A 49 -10.74 1.39 6.54
N VAL A 50 -11.32 0.22 6.29
CA VAL A 50 -10.76 -1.10 6.65
C VAL A 50 -10.98 -2.06 5.49
N ARG A 51 -10.16 -3.11 5.36
CA ARG A 51 -10.29 -4.06 4.25
C ARG A 51 -11.47 -4.98 4.43
N TYR A 52 -11.49 -5.66 5.58
CA TYR A 52 -12.44 -6.72 5.91
C TYR A 52 -13.38 -6.31 7.04
N LYS A 53 -14.44 -7.09 7.23
CA LYS A 53 -15.40 -6.83 8.30
C LYS A 53 -14.78 -7.18 9.65
N GLU A 54 -13.93 -8.19 9.66
CA GLU A 54 -13.21 -8.72 10.80
C GLU A 54 -12.26 -7.65 11.36
N ASP A 55 -11.53 -6.93 10.48
CA ASP A 55 -10.70 -5.77 10.85
C ASP A 55 -11.53 -4.70 11.56
N MET A 56 -12.71 -4.38 11.01
CA MET A 56 -13.63 -3.43 11.64
C MET A 56 -14.03 -3.91 13.03
N LEU A 57 -14.44 -5.17 13.17
CA LEU A 57 -14.91 -5.73 14.43
C LEU A 57 -13.81 -5.74 15.50
N ALA A 58 -12.54 -5.89 15.09
CA ALA A 58 -11.40 -5.89 15.98
C ALA A 58 -11.10 -4.51 16.60
N ILE A 59 -11.47 -3.40 15.93
CA ILE A 59 -11.07 -2.04 16.36
C ILE A 59 -12.25 -1.10 16.66
N LYS A 60 -13.48 -1.44 16.23
CA LYS A 60 -14.59 -0.46 16.18
C LYS A 60 -15.02 0.07 17.55
N ASP A 61 -14.73 -0.64 18.63
CA ASP A 61 -15.23 -0.31 19.97
C ASP A 61 -14.19 0.50 20.78
N ASP A 62 -12.96 0.64 20.27
CA ASP A 62 -11.84 1.31 20.95
C ASP A 62 -10.85 2.04 20.02
N TRP A 63 -11.14 2.17 18.72
CA TRP A 63 -10.26 2.83 17.74
C TRP A 63 -9.80 4.24 18.16
N TRP A 64 -10.64 4.99 18.88
CA TRP A 64 -10.34 6.33 19.40
C TRP A 64 -9.56 6.33 20.72
N ALA A 65 -9.39 5.19 21.39
CA ALA A 65 -8.81 5.10 22.74
C ALA A 65 -7.44 5.78 22.84
N ILE A 66 -6.66 5.73 21.76
CA ILE A 66 -5.34 6.37 21.68
C ILE A 66 -5.37 7.89 21.89
N VAL A 67 -6.49 8.57 21.62
CA VAL A 67 -6.67 10.02 21.76
C VAL A 67 -7.77 10.40 22.75
N GLU A 68 -8.44 9.42 23.36
CA GLU A 68 -9.63 9.64 24.21
C GLU A 68 -9.35 10.57 25.39
N HIS A 69 -8.15 10.48 25.98
CA HIS A 69 -7.69 11.35 27.07
C HIS A 69 -7.68 12.86 26.72
N LEU A 70 -7.70 13.22 25.43
CA LEU A 70 -7.79 14.61 24.99
C LEU A 70 -9.22 15.18 25.07
N TYR A 71 -10.23 14.32 25.26
CA TYR A 71 -11.64 14.67 25.18
C TYR A 71 -12.41 14.21 26.44
N PRO A 72 -12.04 14.67 27.64
CA PRO A 72 -12.61 14.18 28.90
C PRO A 72 -14.12 14.38 29.04
N ASP A 73 -14.69 15.35 28.31
CA ASP A 73 -16.13 15.66 28.32
C ASP A 73 -16.95 14.78 27.38
N TYR A 74 -16.31 13.87 26.65
CA TYR A 74 -16.95 13.03 25.64
C TYR A 74 -16.74 11.54 25.90
N ILE A 75 -17.80 10.78 25.70
CA ILE A 75 -17.78 9.32 25.59
C ILE A 75 -17.98 8.98 24.12
N PHE A 76 -17.09 8.16 23.58
CA PHE A 76 -17.22 7.66 22.22
C PHE A 76 -17.71 6.21 22.22
N PHE A 77 -18.54 5.87 21.25
CA PHE A 77 -19.00 4.50 21.06
C PHE A 77 -19.44 4.26 19.62
N THR A 78 -19.54 2.99 19.24
CA THR A 78 -20.01 2.60 17.91
C THR A 78 -21.40 1.98 17.96
N LYS A 79 -22.30 2.44 17.07
CA LYS A 79 -23.54 1.73 16.74
C LYS A 79 -23.47 1.24 15.29
N ARG A 80 -23.42 -0.08 15.12
CA ARG A 80 -23.14 -0.76 13.84
C ARG A 80 -21.75 -0.36 13.31
N ASN A 81 -21.71 0.55 12.33
CA ASN A 81 -20.49 1.04 11.71
C ASN A 81 -20.35 2.56 11.90
N ILE A 82 -21.24 3.20 12.67
CA ILE A 82 -21.21 4.65 12.88
C ILE A 82 -20.63 4.92 14.26
N ILE A 83 -19.66 5.83 14.30
CA ILE A 83 -19.00 6.30 15.50
C ILE A 83 -19.79 7.50 16.02
N TYR A 84 -20.13 7.49 17.29
CA TYR A 84 -20.84 8.55 17.99
C TYR A 84 -19.95 9.17 19.04
N ALA A 85 -20.17 10.46 19.29
CA ALA A 85 -19.73 11.13 20.50
C ALA A 85 -20.96 11.46 21.35
N GLN A 86 -20.81 11.37 22.67
CA GLN A 86 -21.82 11.76 23.64
C GLN A 86 -21.17 12.65 24.70
N ASN A 87 -21.79 13.80 24.96
CA ASN A 87 -21.47 14.65 26.09
C ASN A 87 -22.66 14.70 27.06
N SER A 88 -22.62 15.60 28.03
CA SER A 88 -23.70 15.79 29.02
C SER A 88 -25.04 16.24 28.44
N LEU A 89 -25.07 16.74 27.19
CA LEU A 89 -26.26 17.34 26.57
C LEU A 89 -26.89 16.43 25.52
N GLU A 90 -26.08 15.77 24.71
CA GLU A 90 -26.55 15.05 23.53
C GLU A 90 -25.59 13.95 23.07
N SER A 91 -26.09 13.09 22.18
CA SER A 91 -25.30 12.13 21.42
C SER A 91 -25.52 12.34 19.92
N PHE A 92 -24.42 12.42 19.17
CA PHE A 92 -24.44 12.71 17.74
C PHE A 92 -23.39 11.88 16.97
N PRO A 93 -23.65 11.55 15.70
CA PRO A 93 -22.72 10.79 14.89
C PRO A 93 -21.56 11.69 14.43
N ILE A 94 -20.34 11.18 14.48
CA ILE A 94 -19.12 11.94 14.12
C ILE A 94 -18.36 11.33 12.94
N GLY A 95 -18.47 10.01 12.75
CA GLY A 95 -17.76 9.30 11.69
C GLY A 95 -18.36 7.93 11.41
N GLU A 96 -17.80 7.22 10.42
CA GLU A 96 -18.21 5.85 10.14
C GLU A 96 -17.04 4.98 9.66
N PHE A 97 -17.11 3.68 9.95
CA PHE A 97 -16.27 2.66 9.34
C PHE A 97 -16.82 2.25 7.97
N ILE A 98 -15.93 2.14 6.99
CA ILE A 98 -16.22 1.66 5.65
C ILE A 98 -15.35 0.45 5.33
N ILE A 99 -16.00 -0.65 4.98
CA ILE A 99 -15.34 -1.92 4.62
C ILE A 99 -15.13 -1.94 3.10
N LEU A 100 -13.86 -1.94 2.66
CA LEU A 100 -13.49 -1.91 1.23
C LEU A 100 -13.97 -3.14 0.46
N ARG A 101 -13.93 -4.34 1.07
CA ARG A 101 -14.49 -5.56 0.45
C ARG A 101 -15.96 -5.39 0.03
N GLN A 102 -16.70 -4.50 0.69
CA GLN A 102 -18.11 -4.22 0.44
C GLN A 102 -18.34 -2.95 -0.39
N TYR A 103 -17.31 -2.43 -1.06
CA TYR A 103 -17.35 -1.14 -1.76
C TYR A 103 -18.59 -0.96 -2.65
N GLN A 104 -19.01 -1.97 -3.42
CA GLN A 104 -20.22 -1.93 -4.28
C GLN A 104 -21.51 -1.55 -3.54
N ARG A 105 -21.67 -1.97 -2.28
CA ARG A 105 -22.82 -1.58 -1.43
C ARG A 105 -22.63 -0.19 -0.85
N VAL A 106 -21.40 0.12 -0.43
CA VAL A 106 -21.02 1.39 0.22
C VAL A 106 -21.28 2.59 -0.68
N LYS A 107 -21.03 2.51 -2.00
CA LYS A 107 -21.18 3.63 -2.96
C LYS A 107 -22.59 4.18 -3.06
N ARG A 108 -23.59 3.36 -2.71
CA ARG A 108 -25.02 3.73 -2.81
C ARG A 108 -25.44 4.72 -1.74
N LYS A 109 -24.68 4.85 -0.65
CA LYS A 109 -24.99 5.74 0.48
C LYS A 109 -24.27 7.10 0.30
N PRO A 110 -24.99 8.22 0.19
CA PRO A 110 -24.38 9.55 0.09
C PRO A 110 -23.73 9.96 1.42
N ARG A 111 -22.61 10.70 1.33
CA ARG A 111 -21.80 11.17 2.48
C ARG A 111 -21.42 12.65 2.34
N PRO A 112 -22.40 13.57 2.34
CA PRO A 112 -22.16 14.98 1.98
C PRO A 112 -21.26 15.73 2.98
N ASN A 113 -21.19 15.26 4.22
CA ASN A 113 -20.45 15.94 5.29
C ASN A 113 -19.03 15.38 5.49
N VAL A 114 -18.70 14.21 4.92
CA VAL A 114 -17.36 13.62 5.10
C VAL A 114 -16.31 14.52 4.44
N ARG A 115 -15.32 14.95 5.23
CA ARG A 115 -14.16 15.76 4.82
C ARG A 115 -12.85 14.98 4.92
N ILE A 116 -12.83 13.91 5.73
CA ILE A 116 -11.63 13.09 5.91
C ILE A 116 -11.94 11.64 5.54
N ILE A 117 -11.11 11.05 4.68
CA ILE A 117 -11.04 9.61 4.49
C ILE A 117 -9.72 9.16 5.10
N PHE A 118 -9.79 8.32 6.13
CA PHE A 118 -8.61 7.84 6.85
C PHE A 118 -8.46 6.33 6.63
N PHE A 119 -7.30 5.92 6.15
CA PHE A 119 -6.96 4.51 5.94
C PHE A 119 -5.65 4.20 6.67
N ASP A 120 -5.78 3.67 7.88
CA ASP A 120 -4.65 3.20 8.66
C ASP A 120 -4.22 1.80 8.21
N GLU A 121 -2.92 1.51 8.31
CA GLU A 121 -2.28 0.32 7.74
C GLU A 121 -2.75 -0.01 6.31
N PHE A 122 -2.75 1.01 5.45
CA PHE A 122 -3.11 0.84 4.04
C PHE A 122 -2.11 -0.02 3.25
N LEU A 123 -0.92 -0.29 3.79
CA LEU A 123 -0.02 -1.31 3.26
C LEU A 123 -0.14 -2.57 4.12
N ASN A 124 -0.32 -3.71 3.47
CA ASN A 124 -0.37 -5.00 4.14
C ASN A 124 1.05 -5.60 4.18
N GLU A 125 1.52 -5.97 5.38
CA GLU A 125 2.83 -6.63 5.58
C GLU A 125 3.00 -7.89 4.72
N GLU A 126 1.94 -8.67 4.59
CA GLU A 126 1.92 -9.94 3.86
C GLU A 126 1.61 -9.75 2.37
N ASN A 127 1.44 -8.50 1.92
CA ASN A 127 0.91 -8.15 0.60
C ASN A 127 -0.44 -8.82 0.27
N ASP A 128 -1.23 -9.17 1.29
CA ASP A 128 -2.60 -9.66 1.09
C ASP A 128 -3.56 -8.48 0.85
N TYR A 129 -3.63 -8.04 -0.40
CA TYR A 129 -4.56 -7.01 -0.87
C TYR A 129 -5.84 -7.63 -1.41
N LEU A 130 -6.94 -6.87 -1.37
CA LEU A 130 -8.17 -7.26 -2.05
C LEU A 130 -7.94 -7.36 -3.57
N PRO A 131 -8.62 -8.29 -4.27
CA PRO A 131 -8.68 -8.26 -5.72
C PRO A 131 -9.19 -6.89 -6.20
N ASN A 132 -8.42 -6.21 -7.04
CA ASN A 132 -8.70 -4.85 -7.51
C ASN A 132 -8.89 -3.82 -6.38
N GLU A 133 -8.09 -3.91 -5.30
CA GLU A 133 -8.23 -3.02 -4.13
C GLU A 133 -8.17 -1.53 -4.49
N ILE A 134 -7.29 -1.13 -5.42
CA ILE A 134 -7.19 0.26 -5.88
C ILE A 134 -8.49 0.73 -6.51
N THR A 135 -9.15 -0.10 -7.32
CA THR A 135 -10.46 0.20 -7.87
C THR A 135 -11.52 0.31 -6.78
N ALA A 136 -11.45 -0.55 -5.75
CA ALA A 136 -12.37 -0.47 -4.61
C ALA A 136 -12.18 0.84 -3.82
N PHE A 137 -10.93 1.19 -3.50
CA PHE A 137 -10.54 2.40 -2.78
C PHE A 137 -10.95 3.66 -3.54
N THR A 138 -10.55 3.78 -4.81
CA THR A 138 -10.88 4.94 -5.66
C THR A 138 -12.39 5.09 -5.85
N SER A 139 -13.13 3.99 -6.00
CA SER A 139 -14.59 4.02 -6.12
C SER A 139 -15.29 4.44 -4.82
N VAL A 140 -14.75 4.10 -3.65
CA VAL A 140 -15.23 4.63 -2.37
C VAL A 140 -14.93 6.13 -2.28
N CYS A 141 -13.71 6.55 -2.61
CA CYS A 141 -13.31 7.95 -2.63
C CYS A 141 -14.24 8.77 -3.53
N ASP A 142 -14.47 8.35 -4.77
CA ASP A 142 -15.37 9.01 -5.72
C ASP A 142 -16.80 9.16 -5.16
N SER A 143 -17.34 8.11 -4.52
CA SER A 143 -18.68 8.16 -3.93
C SER A 143 -18.84 9.19 -2.81
N ILE A 144 -17.75 9.49 -2.10
CA ILE A 144 -17.66 10.47 -1.01
C ILE A 144 -17.38 11.86 -1.59
N ILE A 145 -16.28 12.00 -2.32
CA ILE A 145 -15.74 13.26 -2.82
C ILE A 145 -16.73 13.88 -3.81
N ARG A 146 -17.15 13.11 -4.81
CA ARG A 146 -17.95 13.59 -5.96
C ARG A 146 -17.27 14.83 -6.56
N ASN A 147 -17.94 15.98 -6.53
CA ASN A 147 -17.44 17.24 -7.08
C ASN A 147 -16.83 18.17 -6.01
N ARG A 148 -16.58 17.67 -4.78
CA ARG A 148 -16.13 18.51 -3.65
C ARG A 148 -14.60 18.56 -3.60
N ASP A 149 -14.08 19.75 -3.36
CA ASP A 149 -12.64 20.04 -3.21
C ASP A 149 -12.16 20.04 -1.75
N ASN A 150 -13.08 19.87 -0.79
CA ASN A 150 -12.83 19.95 0.65
C ASN A 150 -12.66 18.60 1.34
N VAL A 151 -12.36 17.54 0.57
CA VAL A 151 -12.12 16.19 1.10
C VAL A 151 -10.65 15.84 0.95
N ARG A 152 -10.06 15.25 1.99
CA ARG A 152 -8.67 14.80 1.99
C ARG A 152 -8.60 13.33 2.43
N CYS A 153 -7.78 12.56 1.73
CA CYS A 153 -7.47 11.17 2.04
C CYS A 153 -6.13 11.11 2.77
N TYR A 154 -6.10 10.45 3.93
CA TYR A 154 -4.89 10.17 4.70
C TYR A 154 -4.68 8.66 4.75
N LEU A 155 -3.61 8.19 4.11
CA LEU A 155 -3.23 6.78 4.05
C LEU A 155 -1.97 6.63 4.89
N VAL A 156 -2.04 5.88 5.98
CA VAL A 156 -0.95 5.76 6.95
C VAL A 156 -0.50 4.32 7.03
N SER A 157 0.80 4.09 7.04
CA SER A 157 1.34 2.76 7.35
C SER A 157 2.67 2.84 8.10
N ASN A 158 2.92 1.83 8.92
CA ASN A 158 4.23 1.62 9.51
C ASN A 158 5.19 0.84 8.58
N HIS A 159 4.64 0.21 7.55
CA HIS A 159 5.35 -0.61 6.58
C HIS A 159 5.78 0.23 5.39
N ILE A 160 6.92 -0.13 4.81
CA ILE A 160 7.53 0.61 3.71
C ILE A 160 7.63 -0.31 2.50
N SER A 161 6.55 -0.97 2.08
CA SER A 161 6.62 -1.71 0.82
C SER A 161 6.63 -0.73 -0.34
N VAL A 162 7.75 -0.54 -1.05
CA VAL A 162 7.77 0.21 -2.32
C VAL A 162 6.85 -0.45 -3.35
N LEU A 163 6.72 -1.77 -3.22
CA LEU A 163 6.05 -2.66 -4.14
C LEU A 163 4.67 -2.97 -3.62
N ASN A 164 3.78 -2.01 -3.86
CA ASN A 164 2.40 -2.17 -3.49
C ASN A 164 1.49 -1.55 -4.57
N PRO A 165 0.23 -2.02 -4.65
CA PRO A 165 -0.72 -1.51 -5.65
C PRO A 165 -0.93 0.02 -5.57
N TYR A 166 -0.84 0.63 -4.38
CA TYR A 166 -1.05 2.07 -4.21
C TYR A 166 0.12 2.87 -4.78
N PHE A 167 1.36 2.46 -4.52
CA PHE A 167 2.53 3.17 -5.04
C PHE A 167 2.63 3.06 -6.54
N ASN A 168 2.29 1.89 -7.10
CA ASN A 168 2.17 1.74 -8.54
C ASN A 168 1.10 2.69 -9.11
N TYR A 169 -0.09 2.70 -8.51
CA TYR A 169 -1.18 3.59 -8.94
C TYR A 169 -0.81 5.08 -8.83
N PHE A 170 -0.18 5.50 -7.73
CA PHE A 170 0.22 6.89 -7.51
C PHE A 170 1.57 7.25 -8.14
N GLY A 171 2.21 6.33 -8.88
CA GLY A 171 3.50 6.57 -9.52
C GLY A 171 4.62 6.95 -8.55
N ILE A 172 4.64 6.37 -7.36
CA ILE A 172 5.63 6.62 -6.31
C ILE A 172 6.70 5.52 -6.36
N TYR A 173 7.79 5.83 -7.05
CA TYR A 173 8.91 4.89 -7.23
C TYR A 173 10.20 5.36 -6.56
N GLN A 174 10.26 6.63 -6.15
CA GLN A 174 11.45 7.22 -5.55
C GLN A 174 11.22 7.45 -4.06
N LEU A 175 11.90 6.65 -3.24
CA LEU A 175 11.99 6.82 -1.80
C LEU A 175 13.31 7.50 -1.42
N GLY A 176 13.37 8.12 -0.24
CA GLY A 176 14.59 8.77 0.27
C GLY A 176 14.52 10.30 0.43
N LYS A 177 13.43 10.93 0.00
CA LYS A 177 13.07 12.30 0.39
C LYS A 177 12.02 12.25 1.48
N ARG A 178 12.03 13.22 2.40
CA ARG A 178 10.94 13.38 3.37
C ARG A 178 9.60 13.55 2.67
N PHE A 179 9.54 14.28 1.56
CA PHE A 179 8.33 14.43 0.75
C PHE A 179 8.57 14.03 -0.70
N THR A 180 7.72 13.16 -1.23
CA THR A 180 7.72 12.74 -2.64
C THR A 180 6.35 13.03 -3.23
N ARG A 181 6.28 13.83 -4.30
CA ARG A 181 5.05 14.07 -5.05
C ARG A 181 4.79 12.89 -5.99
N GLY A 182 3.56 12.37 -5.98
CA GLY A 182 3.11 11.34 -6.91
C GLY A 182 2.14 11.89 -7.95
N GLN A 183 1.57 10.97 -8.73
CA GLN A 183 0.47 11.21 -9.67
C GLN A 183 -0.87 11.39 -8.94
N HIS A 184 -1.92 11.73 -9.68
CA HIS A 184 -3.30 11.83 -9.16
C HIS A 184 -3.48 12.77 -7.96
N ASP A 185 -2.74 13.88 -7.91
CA ASP A 185 -2.76 14.83 -6.79
C ASP A 185 -2.40 14.16 -5.45
N SER A 186 -1.33 13.37 -5.46
CA SER A 186 -0.83 12.66 -4.29
C SER A 186 0.53 13.15 -3.80
N ILE A 187 0.77 12.95 -2.52
CA ILE A 187 2.06 13.16 -1.87
C ILE A 187 2.31 12.06 -0.85
N LEU A 188 3.55 11.61 -0.77
CA LEU A 188 4.06 10.73 0.26
C LEU A 188 4.97 11.54 1.20
N GLU A 189 4.72 11.45 2.50
CA GLU A 189 5.69 11.78 3.54
C GLU A 189 6.36 10.51 4.06
N PHE A 190 7.68 10.53 4.07
CA PHE A 190 8.52 9.54 4.73
C PHE A 190 9.06 10.13 6.04
N THR A 191 8.53 9.65 7.16
CA THR A 191 8.76 10.17 8.51
C THR A 191 9.92 9.45 9.20
N ASP A 192 11.09 9.45 8.57
CA ASP A 192 12.33 9.00 9.21
C ASP A 192 12.88 10.14 10.07
N SER A 193 12.49 10.18 11.34
CA SER A 193 13.24 10.97 12.32
C SER A 193 14.33 10.09 12.91
N ALA A 194 15.57 10.28 12.43
CA ALA A 194 16.76 9.65 13.00
C ALA A 194 16.80 9.81 14.53
N GLU A 195 16.31 10.94 15.04
CA GLU A 195 16.15 11.21 16.47
C GLU A 195 15.16 10.26 17.18
N PHE A 196 14.04 9.90 16.57
CA PHE A 196 13.10 8.93 17.17
C PHE A 196 13.65 7.51 17.11
N ILE A 197 14.34 7.16 16.03
CA ILE A 197 15.04 5.87 15.92
C ILE A 197 16.06 5.73 17.05
N GLU A 198 16.87 6.77 17.26
CA GLU A 198 17.88 6.78 18.31
C GLU A 198 17.27 6.75 19.72
N TYR A 199 16.21 7.52 19.95
CA TYR A 199 15.44 7.43 21.19
C TYR A 199 14.88 6.00 21.41
N ARG A 200 14.34 5.37 20.37
CA ARG A 200 13.74 4.03 20.46
C ARG A 200 14.79 2.98 20.80
N LYS A 201 16.00 3.06 20.22
CA LYS A 201 17.15 2.21 20.58
C LYS A 201 17.50 2.29 22.06
N GLN A 202 17.33 3.46 22.69
CA GLN A 202 17.64 3.64 24.11
C GLN A 202 16.59 3.01 25.06
N THR A 203 15.39 2.69 24.56
CA THR A 203 14.33 2.06 25.38
C THR A 203 14.68 0.61 25.76
N LYS A 204 14.11 0.10 26.85
CA LYS A 204 14.30 -1.32 27.27
C LYS A 204 13.95 -2.30 26.14
N PHE A 205 12.85 -2.04 25.43
CA PHE A 205 12.43 -2.88 24.31
C PHE A 205 13.36 -2.74 23.11
N GLY A 206 13.76 -1.51 22.75
CA GLY A 206 14.74 -1.26 21.69
C GLY A 206 16.05 -2.02 21.93
N LYS A 207 16.62 -1.93 23.13
CA LYS A 207 17.82 -2.68 23.52
C LYS A 207 17.63 -4.19 23.43
N SER A 208 16.45 -4.71 23.76
CA SER A 208 16.20 -6.17 23.74
C SER A 208 16.09 -6.77 22.34
N ILE A 209 15.74 -5.97 21.33
CA ILE A 209 15.60 -6.43 19.94
C ILE A 209 16.77 -5.95 19.06
N GLU A 210 17.74 -5.23 19.62
CA GLU A 210 18.92 -4.77 18.89
C GLU A 210 19.72 -5.95 18.33
N GLY A 211 20.09 -5.87 17.05
CA GLY A 211 20.78 -6.96 16.34
C GLY A 211 19.89 -8.15 15.94
N THR A 212 18.57 -8.06 16.14
CA THR A 212 17.61 -9.04 15.61
C THR A 212 17.00 -8.55 14.30
N GLU A 213 16.56 -9.47 13.44
CA GLU A 213 15.85 -9.15 12.18
C GLU A 213 14.62 -8.24 12.42
N TYR A 214 13.84 -8.53 13.47
CA TYR A 214 12.72 -7.68 13.89
C TYR A 214 13.17 -6.30 14.38
N GLY A 215 14.30 -6.21 15.07
CA GLY A 215 14.88 -4.94 15.51
C GLY A 215 15.39 -4.09 14.36
N GLU A 216 16.05 -4.68 13.37
CA GLU A 216 16.47 -4.00 12.15
C GLU A 216 15.25 -3.46 11.39
N TYR A 217 14.21 -4.28 11.24
CA TYR A 217 12.93 -3.87 10.66
C TYR A 217 12.24 -2.73 11.43
N ALA A 218 12.03 -2.92 12.74
CA ALA A 218 11.27 -2.00 13.58
C ALA A 218 12.01 -0.69 13.88
N MET A 219 13.35 -0.71 13.90
CA MET A 219 14.18 0.46 14.24
C MET A 219 14.76 1.18 13.03
N MET A 220 15.14 0.49 11.96
CA MET A 220 15.76 1.12 10.80
C MET A 220 14.80 1.35 9.63
N GLY A 221 13.54 0.89 9.72
CA GLY A 221 12.65 0.83 8.54
C GLY A 221 13.25 0.01 7.39
N LYS A 222 14.36 -0.70 7.66
CA LYS A 222 15.17 -1.41 6.68
C LYS A 222 14.59 -2.79 6.52
N PHE A 223 13.72 -2.91 5.53
CA PHE A 223 13.80 -4.02 4.59
C PHE A 223 13.50 -3.62 3.14
N LEU A 224 13.28 -2.35 2.82
CA LEU A 224 12.83 -1.95 1.47
C LEU A 224 13.75 -0.93 0.80
N LEU A 225 15.06 -1.13 0.98
CA LEU A 225 15.88 -1.22 -0.22
C LEU A 225 15.51 -2.56 -0.81
N ASP A 226 14.81 -2.53 -1.92
CA ASP A 226 14.58 -3.69 -2.71
C ASP A 226 15.85 -4.53 -2.80
N ASP A 227 15.68 -5.85 -2.78
CA ASP A 227 16.79 -6.72 -3.11
C ASP A 227 17.28 -6.34 -4.53
N MET A 228 18.31 -5.51 -4.61
CA MET A 228 18.94 -5.08 -5.85
C MET A 228 19.86 -6.16 -6.39
N THR A 229 19.97 -7.31 -5.72
CA THR A 229 20.67 -8.47 -6.25
C THR A 229 20.11 -8.78 -7.62
N ASN A 230 21.00 -8.92 -8.59
CA ASN A 230 20.69 -9.17 -9.99
C ASN A 230 19.91 -8.03 -10.70
N VAL A 231 19.78 -6.84 -10.12
CA VAL A 231 19.24 -5.65 -10.80
C VAL A 231 20.40 -4.83 -11.38
N SER A 232 20.52 -4.80 -12.71
CA SER A 232 21.57 -4.05 -13.41
C SER A 232 21.15 -3.72 -14.85
N LYS A 233 21.81 -2.76 -15.49
CA LYS A 233 21.57 -2.48 -16.91
C LYS A 233 21.90 -3.73 -17.74
N VAL A 234 20.93 -4.21 -18.51
CA VAL A 234 21.11 -5.35 -19.43
C VAL A 234 22.06 -4.94 -20.56
N PRO A 235 23.14 -5.69 -20.81
CA PRO A 235 24.07 -5.38 -21.90
C PRO A 235 23.39 -5.47 -23.27
N ASP A 236 23.50 -4.42 -24.09
CA ASP A 236 22.87 -4.37 -25.41
C ASP A 236 23.57 -5.22 -26.48
N SER A 237 24.87 -5.53 -26.30
CA SER A 237 25.73 -5.99 -27.39
C SER A 237 25.98 -7.51 -27.46
N ALA A 238 25.36 -8.33 -26.62
CA ALA A 238 25.54 -9.79 -26.66
C ALA A 238 24.34 -10.60 -26.12
N CYS A 239 23.18 -9.97 -25.87
CA CYS A 239 22.01 -10.67 -25.35
C CYS A 239 21.16 -11.27 -26.50
N HIS A 240 21.02 -12.60 -26.53
CA HIS A 240 20.23 -13.31 -27.53
C HIS A 240 18.75 -13.35 -27.13
N HIS A 241 17.89 -12.68 -27.91
CA HIS A 241 16.44 -12.70 -27.73
C HIS A 241 15.90 -14.13 -27.64
N GLN A 242 14.97 -14.36 -26.71
CA GLN A 242 14.26 -15.64 -26.55
C GLN A 242 12.77 -15.48 -26.88
N PHE A 243 12.08 -14.58 -26.16
CA PHE A 243 10.65 -14.30 -26.33
C PHE A 243 10.27 -13.00 -25.60
N ASN A 244 9.03 -12.55 -25.81
CA ASN A 244 8.48 -11.37 -25.11
C ASN A 244 7.36 -11.77 -24.17
N LEU A 245 7.18 -10.99 -23.10
CA LEU A 245 6.11 -11.14 -22.13
C LEU A 245 5.29 -9.85 -22.02
N ILE A 246 4.03 -10.00 -21.62
CA ILE A 246 3.27 -8.91 -21.01
C ILE A 246 2.81 -9.40 -19.64
N LEU A 247 3.21 -8.70 -18.58
CA LEU A 247 2.82 -8.98 -17.20
C LEU A 247 2.13 -7.75 -16.60
N GLU A 248 0.84 -7.83 -16.29
CA GLU A 248 0.04 -6.73 -15.73
C GLU A 248 0.15 -5.45 -16.56
N GLY A 249 0.06 -5.58 -17.89
CA GLY A 249 0.19 -4.50 -18.85
C GLY A 249 1.63 -4.03 -19.13
N MET A 250 2.64 -4.64 -18.50
CA MET A 250 4.05 -4.28 -18.69
C MET A 250 4.71 -5.12 -19.81
N PRO A 251 5.14 -4.51 -20.94
CA PRO A 251 5.81 -5.23 -22.02
C PRO A 251 7.29 -5.48 -21.68
N LEU A 252 7.70 -6.74 -21.73
CA LEU A 252 9.03 -7.22 -21.36
C LEU A 252 9.67 -8.04 -22.47
N GLU A 253 10.98 -7.93 -22.60
CA GLU A 253 11.82 -8.73 -23.48
C GLU A 253 12.68 -9.65 -22.61
N VAL A 254 12.71 -10.93 -22.96
CA VAL A 254 13.53 -11.95 -22.29
C VAL A 254 14.66 -12.34 -23.24
N CYS A 255 15.90 -12.16 -22.81
CA CYS A 255 17.10 -12.50 -23.58
C CYS A 255 18.11 -13.28 -22.73
N MET A 256 19.05 -13.95 -23.37
CA MET A 256 20.05 -14.81 -22.72
C MET A 256 21.47 -14.35 -23.05
N MET A 257 22.35 -14.33 -22.06
CA MET A 257 23.79 -14.10 -22.23
C MET A 257 24.55 -14.84 -21.13
N ASP A 258 25.60 -15.60 -21.48
CA ASP A 258 26.45 -16.32 -20.52
C ASP A 258 25.66 -17.19 -19.51
N ASN A 259 24.67 -17.94 -20.01
CA ASN A 259 23.73 -18.74 -19.21
C ASN A 259 22.84 -17.97 -18.22
N LEU A 260 22.92 -16.65 -18.15
CA LEU A 260 22.03 -15.79 -17.37
C LEU A 260 20.86 -15.31 -18.22
N LEU A 261 19.68 -15.29 -17.60
CA LEU A 261 18.44 -14.79 -18.19
C LEU A 261 18.30 -13.30 -17.87
N TYR A 262 18.32 -12.44 -18.88
CA TYR A 262 18.12 -11.00 -18.70
C TYR A 262 16.71 -10.60 -19.11
N ILE A 263 16.07 -9.76 -18.29
CA ILE A 263 14.71 -9.29 -18.53
C ILE A 263 14.69 -7.76 -18.49
N ARG A 264 14.23 -7.14 -19.58
CA ARG A 264 14.20 -5.68 -19.76
C ARG A 264 12.87 -5.21 -20.35
N ARG A 265 12.62 -3.90 -20.36
CA ARG A 265 11.43 -3.36 -21.04
C ARG A 265 11.53 -3.60 -22.55
N ASN A 266 10.49 -4.21 -23.12
CA ASN A 266 10.37 -4.33 -24.56
C ASN A 266 9.95 -2.99 -25.17
N LYS A 267 10.78 -2.46 -26.08
CA LYS A 267 10.54 -1.21 -26.79
C LYS A 267 9.70 -1.41 -28.05
N ASP A 268 9.63 -2.63 -28.58
CA ASP A 268 8.82 -2.98 -29.73
C ASP A 268 7.45 -3.52 -29.29
N LYS A 269 6.45 -2.63 -29.35
CA LYS A 269 5.05 -2.95 -29.00
C LYS A 269 4.34 -3.82 -30.04
N THR A 270 4.95 -4.10 -31.18
CA THR A 270 4.37 -4.93 -32.24
C THR A 270 4.84 -6.39 -32.18
N ALA A 271 5.84 -6.67 -31.34
CA ALA A 271 6.39 -8.02 -31.20
C ALA A 271 5.39 -8.96 -30.50
N ILE A 272 5.33 -10.21 -30.96
CA ILE A 272 4.51 -11.25 -30.35
C ILE A 272 4.96 -11.44 -28.90
N ALA A 273 4.01 -11.36 -27.96
CA ALA A 273 4.25 -11.49 -26.53
C ALA A 273 3.28 -12.48 -25.88
N TYR A 274 3.73 -13.11 -24.79
CA TYR A 274 2.97 -14.12 -24.05
C TYR A 274 2.58 -13.61 -22.67
N THR A 275 1.44 -14.07 -22.14
CA THR A 275 0.97 -13.69 -20.80
C THR A 275 0.21 -14.83 -20.11
N PRO A 276 0.31 -14.98 -18.78
CA PRO A 276 -0.57 -15.84 -17.99
C PRO A 276 -1.86 -15.13 -17.53
N TYR A 277 -2.02 -13.83 -17.81
CA TYR A 277 -3.15 -13.02 -17.34
C TYR A 277 -4.17 -12.81 -18.46
N VAL A 278 -5.45 -13.06 -18.17
CA VAL A 278 -6.54 -12.91 -19.15
C VAL A 278 -6.67 -11.45 -19.60
N ASP A 279 -6.49 -10.51 -18.68
CA ASP A 279 -6.62 -9.07 -18.95
C ASP A 279 -5.56 -8.56 -19.95
N ASP A 280 -4.33 -9.09 -19.86
CA ASP A 280 -3.25 -8.75 -20.78
C ASP A 280 -3.48 -9.33 -22.19
N ALA A 281 -4.24 -10.41 -22.31
CA ALA A 281 -4.59 -10.99 -23.60
C ALA A 281 -5.48 -10.05 -24.42
N VAL A 282 -6.32 -9.25 -23.74
CA VAL A 282 -7.13 -8.20 -24.36
C VAL A 282 -6.24 -7.10 -24.96
N LEU A 283 -5.01 -6.95 -24.47
CA LEU A 283 -4.01 -5.99 -24.97
C LEU A 283 -3.20 -6.53 -26.17
N GLY A 284 -3.57 -7.70 -26.72
CA GLY A 284 -2.94 -8.30 -27.89
C GLY A 284 -1.85 -9.33 -27.54
N ALA A 285 -1.62 -9.63 -26.25
CA ALA A 285 -0.75 -10.72 -25.84
C ALA A 285 -1.41 -12.08 -26.08
N ILE A 286 -0.61 -13.11 -26.39
CA ILE A 286 -1.10 -14.48 -26.48
C ILE A 286 -1.29 -15.02 -25.06
N PHE A 287 -2.54 -15.22 -24.65
CA PHE A 287 -2.86 -15.89 -23.40
C PHE A 287 -2.36 -17.33 -23.42
N CYS A 288 -1.64 -17.71 -22.39
CA CYS A 288 -0.98 -18.99 -22.29
C CYS A 288 -1.36 -19.70 -20.99
N THR A 289 -1.84 -20.94 -21.10
CA THR A 289 -2.08 -21.78 -19.92
C THR A 289 -0.76 -22.27 -19.32
N LYS A 290 -0.82 -22.84 -18.10
CA LYS A 290 0.35 -23.23 -17.29
C LYS A 290 1.34 -24.21 -17.95
N SER A 291 1.14 -24.71 -19.17
CA SER A 291 1.96 -25.76 -19.78
C SER A 291 2.90 -25.29 -20.89
N LEU A 292 3.32 -24.01 -20.88
CA LEU A 292 4.24 -23.48 -21.89
C LEU A 292 5.69 -23.50 -21.40
N THR A 293 6.57 -24.02 -22.25
CA THR A 293 8.01 -24.17 -22.04
C THR A 293 8.70 -22.87 -21.65
N HIS A 294 8.25 -21.72 -22.17
CA HIS A 294 8.80 -20.40 -21.84
C HIS A 294 8.61 -20.01 -20.36
N PHE A 295 7.45 -20.34 -19.78
CA PHE A 295 7.16 -19.99 -18.39
C PHE A 295 7.92 -20.88 -17.42
N ASP A 296 7.99 -22.18 -17.72
CA ASP A 296 8.78 -23.13 -16.92
C ASP A 296 10.28 -22.81 -17.00
N PHE A 297 10.75 -22.31 -18.14
CA PHE A 297 12.13 -21.83 -18.30
C PHE A 297 12.47 -20.65 -17.38
N ILE A 298 11.57 -19.67 -17.25
CA ILE A 298 11.76 -18.55 -16.29
C ILE A 298 11.79 -19.08 -14.86
N VAL A 299 10.89 -19.99 -14.49
CA VAL A 299 10.85 -20.57 -13.14
C VAL A 299 12.13 -21.36 -12.85
N ASP A 300 12.64 -22.15 -13.80
CA ASP A 300 13.90 -22.88 -13.66
C ASP A 300 15.08 -21.93 -13.43
N LYS A 301 15.22 -20.89 -14.27
CA LYS A 301 16.28 -19.88 -14.11
C LYS A 301 16.16 -19.10 -12.80
N PHE A 302 14.94 -18.74 -12.42
CA PHE A 302 14.66 -18.03 -11.17
C PHE A 302 15.03 -18.87 -9.94
N THR A 303 14.68 -20.17 -9.92
CA THR A 303 14.98 -21.04 -8.77
C THR A 303 16.48 -21.34 -8.61
N LYS A 304 17.28 -21.13 -9.67
CA LYS A 304 18.75 -21.22 -9.65
C LYS A 304 19.46 -19.88 -9.40
N ASP A 305 18.70 -18.80 -9.18
CA ASP A 305 19.22 -17.43 -9.05
C ASP A 305 20.00 -16.93 -10.30
N GLU A 306 19.58 -17.37 -11.49
CA GLU A 306 20.23 -17.07 -12.78
C GLU A 306 19.49 -15.99 -13.59
N VAL A 307 18.72 -15.11 -12.93
CA VAL A 307 17.89 -14.09 -13.59
C VAL A 307 18.34 -12.68 -13.22
N MET A 308 18.65 -11.89 -14.24
CA MET A 308 19.07 -10.48 -14.18
C MET A 308 17.95 -9.56 -14.69
N TYR A 309 17.78 -8.40 -14.06
CA TYR A 309 16.67 -7.49 -14.31
C TYR A 309 17.18 -6.08 -14.64
N GLU A 310 16.65 -5.46 -15.71
CA GLU A 310 17.00 -4.07 -16.07
C GLU A 310 16.61 -3.08 -14.98
N SER A 311 15.49 -3.35 -14.32
CA SER A 311 15.00 -2.54 -13.24
C SER A 311 14.34 -3.41 -12.19
N LEU A 312 14.27 -2.84 -11.01
CA LEU A 312 13.57 -3.41 -9.89
C LEU A 312 12.08 -3.70 -10.19
N GLU A 313 11.39 -2.80 -10.87
CA GLU A 313 9.99 -2.97 -11.26
C GLU A 313 9.77 -4.31 -12.00
N ILE A 314 10.71 -4.65 -12.90
CA ILE A 314 10.71 -5.90 -13.66
C ILE A 314 11.02 -7.09 -12.77
N LYS A 315 12.00 -6.98 -11.87
CA LYS A 315 12.31 -8.03 -10.88
C LYS A 315 11.05 -8.47 -10.13
N ASN A 316 10.24 -7.51 -9.72
CA ASN A 316 9.04 -7.79 -8.94
C ASN A 316 7.89 -8.37 -9.77
N ALA A 317 7.72 -7.89 -11.01
CA ALA A 317 6.79 -8.51 -11.95
C ALA A 317 7.11 -10.01 -12.14
N ILE A 318 8.40 -10.35 -12.24
CA ILE A 318 8.87 -11.74 -12.40
C ILE A 318 8.69 -12.56 -11.11
N ILE A 319 8.98 -12.00 -9.93
CA ILE A 319 8.73 -12.69 -8.65
C ILE A 319 7.25 -13.03 -8.50
N ASN A 320 6.34 -12.09 -8.78
CA ASN A 320 4.90 -12.32 -8.70
C ASN A 320 4.42 -13.36 -9.71
N PHE A 321 4.93 -13.29 -10.94
CA PHE A 321 4.70 -14.29 -11.98
C PHE A 321 5.14 -15.70 -11.54
N VAL A 322 6.35 -15.85 -11.00
CA VAL A 322 6.87 -17.14 -10.54
C VAL A 322 6.04 -17.68 -9.37
N ARG A 323 5.68 -16.84 -8.40
CA ARG A 323 4.79 -17.22 -7.28
C ARG A 323 3.43 -17.72 -7.78
N PHE A 324 2.83 -17.01 -8.73
CA PHE A 324 1.58 -17.41 -9.37
C PHE A 324 1.70 -18.77 -10.08
N LYS A 325 2.82 -18.99 -10.78
CA LYS A 325 3.08 -20.23 -11.52
C LYS A 325 3.33 -21.44 -10.60
N MET A 326 4.13 -21.25 -9.54
CA MET A 326 4.48 -22.28 -8.57
C MET A 326 3.35 -22.63 -7.61
N GLY A 327 2.34 -21.76 -7.47
CA GLY A 327 1.13 -22.02 -6.71
C GLY A 327 1.37 -21.95 -5.20
N THR A 328 0.77 -20.97 -4.55
CA THR A 328 0.43 -21.05 -3.13
C THR A 328 -0.40 -22.31 -2.90
N GLY A 329 0.28 -23.35 -2.38
CA GLY A 329 -0.29 -24.69 -2.18
C GLY A 329 0.67 -25.74 -1.61
N ALA A 330 1.86 -25.38 -1.12
CA ALA A 330 2.61 -26.22 -0.18
C ALA A 330 2.23 -25.91 1.28
N PHE A 331 0.94 -25.71 1.56
CA PHE A 331 0.33 -25.86 2.89
C PHE A 331 -1.13 -26.29 2.72
N LYS A 332 -1.33 -27.54 2.30
CA LYS A 332 -2.44 -28.40 2.72
C LYS A 332 -1.93 -29.84 2.75
N LYS A 333 -1.67 -30.37 3.94
CA LYS A 333 -1.78 -31.79 4.25
C LYS A 333 -2.84 -31.90 5.33
N GLY A 334 -3.87 -32.70 5.08
CA GLY A 334 -4.88 -33.13 6.05
C GLY A 334 -5.93 -32.08 6.35
#